data_AF-A0A926R549-F1
#
_entry.id   AF-A0A926R549-F1
#
_cell.length_a   1.000
_cell.length_b   1.000
_cell.length_c   1.000
_cell.angle_alpha   90.00
_cell.angle_beta   90.00
_cell.angle_gamma   90.00
#
_symmetry.space_group_name_H-M   'P 1'
#
loop_
_entity.id
_entity.type
_entity.pdbx_description
1 polymer ?
#
loop_
_entity_poly.entity_id
_entity_poly.type
_entity_poly.pdbx_seq_one_letter_code
_entity_poly.pdbx_strand_id
1 'polypeptide(L)'
;MEQITGLTITEHNNSKRIININLENEIIEKLIFPFNKFDLTALELKPFTRFTIAKSLDDLTNNKLSKLMNSIIKDRSTGCFIIGPKNITAKINDTFLVKLSTAIAHLIGIP
;
A
#
# COMPACT_ATOMS: atom_id res chain seq x y z
N MET A 1 2.84 -16.83 -7.50
CA MET A 1 2.40 -15.68 -6.67
C MET A 1 0.89 -15.61 -6.71
N GLU A 2 0.24 -15.39 -5.56
CA GLU A 2 -1.22 -15.30 -5.51
C GLU A 2 -1.72 -14.08 -6.29
N GLN A 3 -2.79 -14.26 -7.06
CA GLN A 3 -3.52 -13.16 -7.67
C GLN A 3 -4.39 -12.51 -6.58
N ILE A 4 -4.10 -11.25 -6.26
CA ILE A 4 -4.90 -10.45 -5.33
C ILE A 4 -5.73 -9.48 -6.18
N THR A 5 -7.05 -9.50 -5.98
CA THR A 5 -7.96 -8.61 -6.70
C THR A 5 -7.57 -7.14 -6.47
N GLY A 6 -7.45 -6.39 -7.55
CA GLY A 6 -7.07 -4.96 -7.50
C GLY A 6 -5.57 -4.69 -7.39
N LEU A 7 -4.71 -5.72 -7.43
CA LEU A 7 -3.26 -5.59 -7.45
C LEU A 7 -2.66 -6.36 -8.63
N THR A 8 -1.71 -5.74 -9.32
CA THR A 8 -0.84 -6.43 -10.29
C THR A 8 0.51 -6.66 -9.64
N ILE A 9 0.87 -7.93 -9.45
CA ILE A 9 2.14 -8.34 -8.82
C ILE A 9 3.03 -8.95 -9.89
N THR A 10 4.24 -8.43 -10.06
CA THR A 10 5.21 -8.89 -11.06
C THR A 10 6.63 -8.90 -10.49
N GLU A 11 7.51 -9.72 -11.05
CA GLU A 11 8.93 -9.66 -10.75
C GLU A 11 9.57 -8.47 -11.48
N HIS A 12 10.58 -7.85 -10.86
CA HIS A 12 11.31 -6.77 -11.49
C HIS A 12 12.27 -7.28 -12.58
N ASN A 13 12.33 -6.57 -13.70
CA ASN A 13 13.14 -6.97 -14.87
C ASN A 13 14.62 -7.18 -14.55
N ASN A 14 15.18 -6.35 -13.67
CA ASN A 14 16.61 -6.39 -13.33
C ASN A 14 16.96 -7.38 -12.21
N SER A 15 16.00 -7.80 -11.39
CA SER A 15 16.26 -8.66 -10.23
C SER A 15 15.02 -9.40 -9.79
N LYS A 16 15.12 -10.75 -9.77
CA LYS A 16 14.10 -11.64 -9.23
C LYS A 16 13.85 -11.44 -7.73
N ARG A 17 14.74 -10.72 -7.04
CA ARG A 17 14.58 -10.39 -5.62
C ARG A 17 13.56 -9.28 -5.39
N ILE A 18 13.34 -8.41 -6.38
CA ILE A 18 12.48 -7.24 -6.24
C ILE A 18 11.12 -7.57 -6.80
N ILE A 19 10.07 -7.38 -5.99
CA ILE A 19 8.69 -7.59 -6.40
C ILE A 19 8.00 -6.24 -6.65
N ASN A 20 7.42 -6.07 -7.83
CA ASN A 20 6.60 -4.91 -8.16
C ASN A 20 5.15 -5.18 -7.78
N ILE A 21 4.54 -4.27 -7.02
CA ILE A 21 3.14 -4.29 -6.59
C ILE A 21 2.48 -3.02 -7.12
N ASN A 22 1.66 -3.17 -8.15
CA ASN A 22 0.93 -2.05 -8.74
C ASN A 22 -0.53 -2.06 -8.28
N LEU A 23 -0.98 -0.97 -7.69
CA LEU A 23 -2.37 -0.74 -7.30
C LEU A 23 -3.19 -0.38 -8.54
N GLU A 24 -4.22 -1.16 -8.83
CA GLU A 24 -5.16 -0.87 -9.91
C GLU A 24 -6.01 0.36 -9.57
N ASN A 25 -6.49 1.05 -10.61
CA ASN A 25 -7.27 2.28 -10.46
C ASN A 25 -8.51 2.09 -9.57
N GLU A 26 -9.15 0.91 -9.62
CA GLU A 26 -10.32 0.59 -8.79
C GLU A 26 -10.02 0.72 -7.28
N ILE A 27 -8.85 0.24 -6.84
CA ILE A 27 -8.43 0.32 -5.44
C ILE A 27 -8.10 1.76 -5.08
N ILE A 28 -7.42 2.49 -5.97
CA ILE A 28 -7.11 3.91 -5.77
C ILE A 28 -8.39 4.72 -5.58
N GLU A 29 -9.40 4.52 -6.43
CA GLU A 29 -10.68 5.25 -6.32
C GLU A 29 -11.42 4.94 -5.01
N LYS A 30 -11.41 3.68 -4.58
CA LYS A 30 -11.98 3.26 -3.29
C LYS A 30 -11.19 3.81 -2.10
N LEU A 31 -9.88 3.99 -2.22
CA LEU A 31 -8.99 4.53 -1.18
C LEU A 31 -9.11 6.03 -0.95
N ILE A 32 -9.50 6.81 -1.97
CA ILE A 32 -9.62 8.26 -1.84
C ILE A 32 -10.60 8.64 -0.72
N PHE A 33 -11.73 7.95 -0.63
CA PHE A 33 -12.74 8.22 0.39
C PHE A 33 -12.23 8.04 1.84
N PRO A 34 -11.69 6.88 2.26
CA PRO A 34 -11.15 6.72 3.60
C PRO A 34 -9.94 7.61 3.85
N PHE A 35 -9.11 7.90 2.85
CA PHE A 35 -7.96 8.80 3.02
C PHE A 35 -8.38 10.25 3.24
N ASN A 36 -9.50 10.69 2.66
CA ASN A 36 -10.03 12.05 2.88
C ASN A 36 -10.66 12.26 4.27
N LYS A 37 -10.91 11.19 5.04
CA LYS A 37 -11.44 11.31 6.41
C LYS A 37 -10.45 11.95 7.39
N PHE A 38 -9.15 11.81 7.12
CA PHE A 38 -8.08 12.33 7.97
C PHE A 38 -7.19 13.26 7.15
N ASP A 39 -6.94 14.47 7.65
CA ASP A 39 -5.90 15.34 7.13
C ASP A 39 -4.51 14.88 7.61
N LEU A 40 -3.44 15.44 7.03
CA LEU A 40 -2.07 15.08 7.44
C LEU A 40 -1.82 15.42 8.92
N THR A 41 -2.35 16.56 9.37
CA THR A 41 -2.26 16.99 10.77
C THR A 41 -2.87 15.97 11.73
N ALA A 42 -4.03 15.38 11.41
CA ALA A 42 -4.60 14.31 12.23
C ALA A 42 -3.72 13.06 12.23
N LEU A 43 -3.10 12.70 11.10
CA LEU A 43 -2.15 11.58 11.04
C LEU A 43 -0.92 11.83 11.93
N GLU A 44 -0.43 13.06 11.97
CA GLU A 44 0.71 13.45 12.78
C GLU A 44 0.37 13.44 14.28
N LEU A 45 -0.73 14.09 14.67
CA LEU A 45 -1.11 14.29 16.07
C LEU A 45 -1.80 13.08 16.71
N LYS A 46 -2.46 12.21 15.93
CA LYS A 46 -3.27 11.09 16.43
C LYS A 46 -2.75 9.76 15.89
N PRO A 47 -1.84 9.07 16.61
CA PRO A 47 -1.18 7.86 16.11
C PRO A 47 -2.14 6.75 15.62
N PHE A 48 -3.30 6.58 16.25
CA PHE A 48 -4.30 5.56 15.87
C PHE A 48 -4.85 5.74 14.45
N THR A 49 -4.85 6.96 13.93
CA THR A 49 -5.37 7.26 12.60
C THR A 49 -4.50 6.63 11.50
N ARG A 50 -3.20 6.48 11.75
CA ARG A 50 -2.25 5.79 10.84
C ARG A 50 -2.60 4.32 10.67
N PHE A 51 -2.98 3.65 11.76
CA PHE A 51 -3.46 2.25 11.71
C PHE A 51 -4.84 2.15 11.04
N THR A 52 -5.67 3.19 11.15
CA THR A 52 -7.00 3.21 10.53
C THR A 52 -6.90 3.29 9.00
N ILE A 53 -6.01 4.14 8.48
CA ILE A 53 -5.78 4.22 7.03
C ILE A 53 -5.06 2.97 6.50
N ALA A 54 -4.16 2.36 7.28
CA ALA A 54 -3.55 1.08 6.95
C ALA A 54 -4.60 -0.03 6.85
N LYS A 55 -5.48 -0.14 7.85
CA LYS A 55 -6.57 -1.12 7.85
C LYS A 55 -7.53 -0.93 6.68
N SER A 56 -7.87 0.31 6.35
CA SER A 56 -8.70 0.64 5.18
C SER A 56 -8.09 0.13 3.87
N LEU A 57 -6.76 0.22 3.71
CA LEU A 57 -6.04 -0.34 2.58
C LEU A 57 -6.09 -1.88 2.57
N ASP A 58 -5.84 -2.52 3.70
CA ASP A 58 -5.83 -3.98 3.79
C ASP A 58 -7.20 -4.58 3.48
N ASP A 59 -8.27 -3.96 3.99
CA ASP A 59 -9.64 -4.43 3.84
C ASP A 59 -10.10 -4.40 2.38
N LEU A 60 -9.64 -3.43 1.59
CA LEU A 60 -9.89 -3.39 0.14
C LEU A 60 -9.21 -4.53 -0.61
N THR A 61 -8.19 -5.16 -0.02
CA THR A 61 -7.47 -6.30 -0.58
C THR A 61 -7.83 -7.63 0.10
N ASN A 62 -8.94 -7.68 0.83
CA ASN A 62 -9.38 -8.84 1.63
C ASN A 62 -8.31 -9.33 2.62
N ASN A 63 -7.56 -8.41 3.23
CA ASN A 63 -6.47 -8.70 4.17
C ASN A 63 -5.36 -9.60 3.61
N LYS A 64 -5.18 -9.58 2.29
CA LYS A 64 -4.12 -10.33 1.60
C LYS A 64 -2.85 -9.52 1.42
N LEU A 65 -2.96 -8.19 1.27
CA LEU A 65 -1.79 -7.32 1.05
C LEU A 65 -0.84 -7.37 2.26
N SER A 66 -1.37 -7.33 3.49
CA SER A 66 -0.56 -7.43 4.71
C SER A 66 0.24 -8.72 4.79
N LYS A 67 -0.39 -9.85 4.46
CA LYS A 67 0.26 -11.16 4.41
C LYS A 67 1.32 -11.22 3.33
N LEU A 68 1.01 -10.73 2.13
CA LEU A 68 1.94 -10.70 1.00
C LEU A 68 3.19 -9.87 1.32
N MET A 69 3.03 -8.64 1.79
CA MET A 69 4.17 -7.76 2.06
C MET A 69 5.05 -8.30 3.19
N ASN A 70 4.45 -8.86 4.25
CA ASN A 70 5.20 -9.55 5.29
C ASN A 70 5.95 -10.78 4.77
N SER A 71 5.34 -11.55 3.86
CA SER A 71 6.00 -12.71 3.23
C SER A 71 7.19 -12.28 2.38
N ILE A 72 7.07 -11.19 1.61
CA ILE A 72 8.16 -10.67 0.76
C ILE A 72 9.32 -10.18 1.64
N ILE A 73 9.05 -9.35 2.65
CA ILE A 73 10.11 -8.76 3.50
C ILE A 73 10.86 -9.84 4.29
N LYS A 74 10.16 -10.85 4.80
CA LYS A 74 10.75 -11.91 5.64
C LYS A 74 11.47 -12.98 4.83
N ASP A 75 11.23 -13.05 3.53
CA ASP A 75 11.90 -14.00 2.64
C ASP A 75 13.27 -13.48 2.21
N ARG A 76 14.33 -14.24 2.52
CA ARG A 76 15.71 -13.95 2.14
C ARG A 76 15.92 -13.93 0.62
N SER A 77 15.05 -14.58 -0.16
CA SER A 77 15.16 -14.61 -1.61
C SER A 77 14.64 -13.33 -2.27
N THR A 78 13.56 -12.74 -1.75
CA THR A 78 12.95 -11.50 -2.25
C THR A 78 13.38 -10.28 -1.43
N GLY A 79 12.83 -10.10 -0.23
CA GLY A 79 13.28 -9.10 0.76
C GLY A 79 12.98 -7.64 0.40
N CYS A 80 12.49 -7.36 -0.82
CA CYS A 80 12.23 -6.01 -1.30
C CYS A 80 11.00 -5.99 -2.23
N PHE A 81 10.20 -4.93 -2.12
CA PHE A 81 9.15 -4.63 -3.08
C PHE A 81 9.11 -3.15 -3.45
N ILE A 82 8.59 -2.87 -4.64
CA ILE A 82 8.24 -1.55 -5.12
C ILE A 82 6.72 -1.50 -5.18
N ILE A 83 6.11 -0.52 -4.53
CA ILE A 83 4.65 -0.38 -4.51
C ILE A 83 4.24 1.01 -4.98
N GLY A 84 3.22 1.07 -5.83
CA GLY A 84 2.71 2.33 -6.35
C GLY A 84 1.42 2.18 -7.14
N PRO A 85 0.77 3.28 -7.51
CA PRO A 85 -0.36 3.28 -8.41
C PRO A 85 0.10 2.86 -9.82
N LYS A 86 -0.69 2.02 -10.49
CA LYS A 86 -0.40 1.61 -11.87
C LYS A 86 -0.43 2.79 -12.85
N ASN A 87 -1.39 3.69 -12.67
CA ASN A 87 -1.52 4.91 -13.48
C ASN A 87 -1.51 6.13 -12.57
N ILE A 88 -0.71 7.13 -12.93
CA ILE A 88 -0.72 8.43 -12.26
C ILE A 88 -1.87 9.25 -12.83
N THR A 89 -2.78 9.71 -11.98
CA THR A 89 -3.92 10.54 -12.34
C THR A 89 -3.92 11.79 -11.47
N ALA A 90 -4.65 12.84 -11.86
CA ALA A 90 -4.77 14.07 -11.06
C ALA A 90 -5.33 13.84 -9.64
N LYS A 91 -5.97 12.69 -9.38
CA LYS A 91 -6.45 12.31 -8.05
C LYS A 91 -5.33 11.86 -7.10
N ILE A 92 -4.16 11.48 -7.64
CA ILE A 92 -2.98 11.05 -6.89
C ILE A 92 -2.08 12.28 -6.72
N ASN A 93 -2.30 13.02 -5.64
CA ASN A 93 -1.47 14.15 -5.24
C ASN A 93 -0.46 13.76 -4.15
N ASP A 94 0.44 14.68 -3.79
CA ASP A 94 1.48 14.44 -2.79
C ASP A 94 0.90 14.00 -1.44
N THR A 95 -0.20 14.63 -1.02
CA THR A 95 -0.94 14.26 0.21
C THR A 95 -1.43 12.81 0.16
N PHE A 96 -1.96 12.36 -0.97
CA PHE A 96 -2.39 10.98 -1.15
C PHE A 96 -1.20 10.02 -1.07
N LEU A 97 -0.07 10.35 -1.69
CA LEU A 97 1.15 9.53 -1.65
C LEU A 97 1.72 9.41 -0.23
N VAL A 98 1.71 10.49 0.56
CA VAL A 98 2.11 10.47 1.97
C VAL A 98 1.20 9.53 2.77
N LYS A 99 -0.12 9.63 2.57
CA LYS A 99 -1.10 8.74 3.23
C LYS A 99 -0.91 7.28 2.81
N LEU A 100 -0.68 7.03 1.54
CA LEU A 100 -0.43 5.69 1.00
C LEU A 100 0.82 5.08 1.62
N SER A 101 1.93 5.82 1.63
CA SER A 101 3.19 5.39 2.25
C SER A 101 3.02 5.12 3.76
N THR A 102 2.30 6.01 4.45
CA THR A 102 1.99 5.83 5.89
C THR A 102 1.17 4.56 6.13
N ALA A 103 0.15 4.34 5.32
CA ALA A 103 -0.71 3.16 5.40
C ALA A 103 0.11 1.87 5.19
N ILE A 104 0.95 1.81 4.17
CA ILE A 104 1.81 0.65 3.87
C ILE A 104 2.76 0.36 5.03
N ALA A 105 3.45 1.39 5.55
CA ALA A 105 4.41 1.22 6.63
C ALA A 105 3.75 0.72 7.93
N HIS A 106 2.56 1.23 8.26
CA HIS A 106 1.79 0.79 9.44
C HIS A 106 1.09 -0.56 9.28
N LEU A 107 1.09 -1.11 8.06
CA LEU A 107 0.53 -2.42 7.75
C LEU A 107 1.56 -3.54 7.92
N ILE A 108 2.85 -3.22 7.81
CA ILE A 108 3.97 -4.13 8.04
C ILE A 108 4.60 -3.98 9.42
N GLY A 109 4.47 -2.82 10.06
CA GLY A 109 5.08 -2.55 11.35
C GLY A 109 4.79 -1.14 11.86
N ILE A 110 5.75 -0.57 12.59
CA ILE A 110 5.71 0.83 13.05
C ILE A 110 6.96 1.51 12.44
N PRO A 111 6.80 2.60 11.68
CA PRO A 111 7.92 3.33 11.09
C PRO A 111 8.81 4.03 12.12
#